data_AF-A0A2G9QF53-F1
#
_entry.id   AF-A0A2G9QF53-F1
#
_cell.length_a   1.000
_cell.length_b   1.000
_cell.length_c   1.000
_cell.angle_alpha   90.00
_cell.angle_beta   90.00
_cell.angle_gamma   90.00
#
_symmetry.space_group_name_H-M   'P 1'
#
loop_
_entity.id
_entity.type
_entity.pdbx_description
1 polymer ?
#
loop_
_entity_poly.entity_id
_entity_poly.type
_entity_poly.pdbx_seq_one_letter_code
_entity_poly.pdbx_strand_id
1 'polypeptide(L)'
;ALGNRLESEGEGNLSTQACLCYISSGNVDRLAECWVRTHETSTPLALQELVEKTMVLRKSIELLRGAGQSPQCPVLAEKVAQYASLLASQGNPTAAMSYLPDDSKERSVHDLRNRLLNAQGQAVNGQPYASKASSNHPSPIAKPSKVSEVPAYKDGSI
;
A
#
# COMPACT_ATOMS: atom_id res chain seq x y z
N ALA A 1 2.15 -22.00 23.80
CA ALA A 1 3.37 -22.66 24.31
C ALA A 1 4.06 -23.52 23.25
N LEU A 2 3.40 -24.55 22.69
CA LEU A 2 4.04 -25.44 21.70
C LEU A 2 4.41 -24.75 20.38
N GLY A 3 3.49 -23.99 19.77
CA GLY A 3 3.76 -23.29 18.50
C GLY A 3 4.99 -22.37 18.55
N ASN A 4 5.17 -21.62 19.64
CA ASN A 4 6.33 -20.75 19.81
C ASN A 4 7.64 -21.54 19.91
N ARG A 5 7.63 -22.71 20.57
CA ARG A 5 8.81 -23.57 20.66
C ARG A 5 9.19 -24.13 19.29
N LEU A 6 8.20 -24.57 18.50
CA LEU A 6 8.41 -25.05 17.14
C LEU A 6 8.93 -23.93 16.22
N GLU A 7 8.42 -22.71 16.38
CA GLU A 7 8.88 -21.54 15.62
C GLU A 7 10.36 -21.21 15.89
N SER A 8 10.83 -21.40 17.13
CA SER A 8 12.22 -21.16 17.52
C SER A 8 13.20 -22.30 17.22
N GLU A 9 12.68 -23.48 16.85
CA GLU A 9 13.50 -24.68 16.64
C GLU A 9 14.15 -24.66 15.24
N GLY A 10 15.46 -24.93 15.19
CA GLY A 10 16.19 -25.15 13.94
C GLY A 10 16.00 -24.04 12.89
N GLU A 11 16.08 -22.77 13.32
CA GLU A 11 15.93 -21.58 12.46
C GLU A 11 14.62 -21.53 11.64
N GLY A 12 13.55 -22.13 12.15
CA GLY A 12 12.25 -22.12 11.48
C GLY A 12 11.97 -23.35 10.59
N ASN A 13 12.81 -24.39 10.67
CA ASN A 13 12.56 -25.68 10.01
C ASN A 13 11.21 -26.31 10.38
N LEU A 14 10.67 -25.98 11.56
CA LEU A 14 9.36 -26.47 12.03
C LEU A 14 8.26 -25.39 11.94
N SER A 15 8.46 -24.36 11.11
CA SER A 15 7.52 -23.24 10.97
C SER A 15 6.14 -23.69 10.47
N THR A 16 6.06 -24.67 9.57
CA THR A 16 4.77 -25.23 9.13
C THR A 16 4.01 -25.88 10.29
N GLN A 17 4.70 -26.62 11.17
CA GLN A 17 4.12 -27.23 12.36
C GLN A 17 3.70 -26.16 13.39
N ALA A 18 4.48 -25.09 13.53
CA ALA A 18 4.11 -23.93 14.33
C ALA A 18 2.82 -23.28 13.80
N CYS A 19 2.71 -23.06 12.48
CA CYS A 19 1.50 -22.56 11.82
C CYS A 19 0.28 -23.43 12.12
N LEU A 20 0.42 -24.77 12.05
CA LEU A 20 -0.66 -25.69 12.42
C LEU A 20 -1.11 -25.51 13.87
N CYS A 21 -0.15 -25.36 14.81
CA CYS A 21 -0.49 -25.09 16.22
C CYS A 21 -1.28 -23.77 16.39
N TYR A 22 -0.91 -22.72 15.64
CA TYR A 22 -1.59 -21.44 15.70
C TYR A 22 -2.99 -21.51 15.09
N ILE A 23 -3.18 -22.25 14.00
CA ILE A 23 -4.50 -22.54 13.42
C ILE A 23 -5.37 -23.28 14.44
N SER A 24 -4.88 -24.39 15.01
CA SER A 24 -5.64 -25.21 15.96
C SER A 24 -6.00 -24.46 17.25
N SER A 25 -5.17 -23.52 17.68
CA SER A 25 -5.46 -22.67 18.84
C SER A 25 -6.28 -21.41 18.50
N GLY A 26 -6.48 -21.12 17.22
CA GLY A 26 -7.14 -19.91 16.74
C GLY A 26 -6.34 -18.64 17.02
N ASN A 27 -5.01 -18.71 17.11
CA ASN A 27 -4.15 -17.55 17.33
C ASN A 27 -3.67 -16.99 15.97
N VAL A 28 -4.48 -16.10 15.41
CA VAL A 28 -4.24 -15.53 14.08
C VAL A 28 -3.02 -14.61 14.06
N ASP A 29 -2.78 -13.86 15.12
CA ASP A 29 -1.67 -12.90 15.19
C ASP A 29 -0.32 -13.63 15.12
N ARG A 30 -0.17 -14.70 15.88
CA ARG A 30 1.03 -15.55 15.84
C ARG A 30 1.18 -16.29 14.52
N LEU A 31 0.07 -16.70 13.90
CA LEU A 31 0.10 -17.28 12.56
C LEU A 31 0.65 -16.28 11.53
N ALA A 32 0.16 -15.03 11.53
CA ALA A 32 0.60 -14.00 10.60
C ALA A 32 2.09 -13.65 10.81
N GLU A 33 2.53 -13.49 12.06
CA GLU A 33 3.94 -13.26 12.40
C GLU A 33 4.85 -14.40 11.91
N CYS A 34 4.47 -15.64 12.17
CA CYS A 34 5.22 -16.82 11.77
C CYS A 34 5.32 -16.90 10.24
N TRP A 35 4.20 -16.71 9.54
CA TRP A 35 4.15 -16.81 8.08
C TRP A 35 5.01 -15.75 7.39
N VAL A 36 4.92 -14.50 7.84
CA VAL A 36 5.72 -13.39 7.27
C VAL A 36 7.21 -13.60 7.50
N ARG A 37 7.60 -14.23 8.61
CA ARG A 37 9.01 -14.48 8.93
C ARG A 37 9.60 -15.61 8.07
N THR A 38 8.82 -16.63 7.77
CA THR A 38 9.34 -17.88 7.19
C THR A 38 9.03 -18.05 5.70
N HIS A 39 8.21 -17.17 5.13
CA HIS A 39 7.82 -17.20 3.72
C HIS A 39 8.03 -15.84 3.05
N GLU A 40 8.37 -15.86 1.76
CA GLU A 40 8.42 -14.68 0.92
C GLU A 40 7.01 -14.11 0.70
N THR A 41 6.70 -12.99 1.37
CA THR A 41 5.39 -12.31 1.27
C THR A 41 5.42 -11.05 0.40
N SER A 42 6.54 -10.82 -0.32
CA SER A 42 6.77 -9.62 -1.13
C SER A 42 6.07 -9.67 -2.48
N THR A 43 5.69 -10.85 -2.96
CA THR A 43 4.99 -11.00 -4.24
C THR A 43 3.48 -10.79 -4.06
N PRO A 44 2.78 -10.22 -5.06
CA PRO A 44 1.33 -10.02 -4.99
C PRO A 44 0.55 -11.31 -4.68
N LEU A 45 0.97 -12.44 -5.26
CA LEU A 45 0.31 -13.73 -5.06
C LEU A 45 0.51 -14.25 -3.64
N ALA A 46 1.74 -14.22 -3.11
CA ALA A 46 2.00 -14.70 -1.74
C ALA A 46 1.32 -13.81 -0.68
N LEU A 47 1.26 -12.50 -0.92
CA LEU A 47 0.53 -11.56 -0.07
C LEU A 47 -0.97 -11.88 -0.05
N GLN A 48 -1.56 -12.11 -1.23
CA GLN A 48 -2.97 -12.48 -1.36
C GLN A 48 -3.26 -13.78 -0.60
N GLU A 49 -2.45 -14.83 -0.79
CA GLU A 49 -2.65 -16.09 -0.10
C GLU A 49 -2.61 -15.95 1.43
N LEU A 50 -1.65 -15.18 1.96
CA LEU A 50 -1.56 -14.91 3.39
C LEU A 50 -2.81 -14.19 3.90
N VAL A 51 -3.21 -13.09 3.25
CA VAL A 51 -4.35 -12.28 3.71
C VAL A 51 -5.66 -13.04 3.60
N GLU A 52 -5.90 -13.76 2.51
CA GLU A 52 -7.15 -14.52 2.35
C GLU A 52 -7.25 -15.67 3.35
N LYS A 53 -6.19 -16.46 3.52
CA LYS A 53 -6.19 -17.58 4.48
C LYS A 53 -6.38 -17.09 5.91
N THR A 54 -5.73 -15.99 6.29
CA THR A 54 -5.88 -15.41 7.64
C THR A 54 -7.27 -14.82 7.86
N MET A 55 -7.86 -14.15 6.87
CA MET A 55 -9.21 -13.60 6.96
C MET A 55 -10.28 -14.68 7.01
N VAL A 56 -10.14 -15.78 6.25
CA VAL A 56 -11.01 -16.96 6.35
C VAL A 56 -10.93 -17.55 7.75
N LEU A 57 -9.72 -17.78 8.29
CA LEU A 57 -9.54 -18.31 9.64
C LEU A 57 -10.19 -17.40 10.70
N ARG A 58 -9.98 -16.08 10.61
CA ARG A 58 -10.63 -15.10 11.50
C ARG A 58 -12.14 -15.23 11.47
N LYS A 59 -12.72 -15.32 10.27
CA LYS A 59 -14.17 -15.49 10.13
C LYS A 59 -14.67 -16.82 10.69
N SER A 60 -13.93 -17.90 10.49
CA SER A 60 -14.25 -19.20 11.09
C SER A 60 -14.24 -19.16 12.62
N ILE A 61 -13.26 -18.48 13.21
CA ILE A 61 -13.18 -18.31 14.67
C ILE A 61 -14.34 -17.46 15.21
N GLU A 62 -14.69 -16.37 14.53
CA GLU A 62 -15.83 -15.51 14.85
C GLU A 62 -17.14 -16.32 14.86
N LEU A 63 -17.39 -17.09 13.80
CA LEU A 63 -18.58 -17.94 13.68
C LEU A 63 -18.63 -19.03 14.76
N LEU A 64 -17.49 -19.62 15.10
CA LEU A 64 -17.43 -20.70 16.08
C LEU A 64 -17.60 -20.21 17.53
N ARG A 65 -17.10 -19.01 17.84
CA ARG A 65 -17.10 -18.45 19.20
C ARG A 65 -18.25 -17.49 19.47
N GLY A 66 -18.94 -17.00 18.43
CA GLY A 66 -20.00 -16.00 18.55
C GLY A 66 -19.52 -14.64 19.11
N ALA A 67 -18.21 -14.41 19.10
CA ALA A 67 -17.58 -13.21 19.64
C ALA A 67 -17.09 -12.32 18.50
N GLY A 68 -17.05 -11.01 18.75
CA GLY A 68 -16.45 -10.05 17.82
C GLY A 68 -14.98 -10.37 17.54
N GLN A 69 -14.50 -9.95 16.37
CA GLN A 69 -13.10 -10.16 16.01
C GLN A 69 -12.19 -9.33 16.92
N SER A 70 -11.13 -9.94 17.47
CA SER A 70 -10.08 -9.17 18.14
C SER A 70 -9.38 -8.24 17.15
N PRO A 71 -8.86 -7.08 17.56
CA PRO A 71 -8.04 -6.24 16.69
C PRO A 71 -6.91 -7.05 16.04
N GLN A 72 -6.58 -6.75 14.78
CA GLN A 72 -5.45 -7.37 14.09
C GLN A 72 -4.13 -6.94 14.73
N CYS A 73 -3.14 -7.83 14.82
CA CYS A 73 -1.79 -7.40 15.15
C CYS A 73 -1.21 -6.45 14.08
N PRO A 74 -0.24 -5.60 14.43
CA PRO A 74 0.34 -4.63 13.50
C PRO A 74 0.86 -5.26 12.20
N VAL A 75 1.50 -6.43 12.30
CA VAL A 75 2.03 -7.17 11.14
C VAL A 75 0.92 -7.57 10.17
N LEU A 76 -0.18 -8.13 10.68
CA LEU A 76 -1.31 -8.50 9.83
C LEU A 76 -2.00 -7.28 9.24
N ALA A 77 -2.22 -6.23 10.04
CA ALA A 77 -2.84 -4.99 9.58
C ALA A 77 -2.02 -4.32 8.47
N GLU A 78 -0.69 -4.33 8.55
CA GLU A 78 0.18 -3.83 7.48
C GLU A 78 0.01 -4.64 6.19
N LYS A 79 0.03 -5.99 6.27
CA LYS A 79 -0.15 -6.86 5.10
C LYS A 79 -1.53 -6.72 4.48
N VAL A 80 -2.56 -6.57 5.32
CA VAL A 80 -3.93 -6.29 4.87
C VAL A 80 -4.00 -4.94 4.15
N ALA A 81 -3.34 -3.89 4.65
CA ALA A 81 -3.28 -2.61 3.96
C ALA A 81 -2.56 -2.70 2.60
N GLN A 82 -1.47 -3.46 2.51
CA GLN A 82 -0.77 -3.72 1.24
C GLN A 82 -1.69 -4.44 0.24
N TYR A 83 -2.43 -5.46 0.70
CA TYR A 83 -3.36 -6.21 -0.15
C TYR A 83 -4.55 -5.34 -0.60
N ALA A 84 -5.12 -4.54 0.29
CA ALA A 84 -6.17 -3.59 -0.06
C ALA A 84 -5.69 -2.58 -1.12
N SER A 85 -4.44 -2.09 -1.00
CA SER A 85 -3.85 -1.21 -2.01
C SER A 85 -3.72 -1.91 -3.38
N LEU A 86 -3.39 -3.20 -3.40
CA LEU A 86 -3.36 -4.00 -4.62
C LEU A 86 -4.76 -4.10 -5.25
N LEU A 87 -5.78 -4.46 -4.47
CA LEU A 87 -7.18 -4.55 -4.93
C LEU A 87 -7.68 -3.22 -5.51
N ALA A 88 -7.37 -2.11 -4.84
CA ALA A 88 -7.72 -0.78 -5.32
C ALA A 88 -7.05 -0.47 -6.67
N SER A 89 -5.76 -0.83 -6.81
CA SER A 89 -4.99 -0.65 -8.05
C SER A 89 -5.51 -1.52 -9.20
N GLN A 90 -6.14 -2.66 -8.89
CA GLN A 90 -6.82 -3.52 -9.87
C GLN A 90 -8.22 -3.03 -10.25
N GLY A 91 -8.66 -1.88 -9.72
CA GLY A 91 -9.98 -1.31 -10.01
C GLY A 91 -11.09 -1.85 -9.11
N ASN A 92 -10.77 -2.48 -7.99
CA ASN A 92 -11.76 -2.96 -7.02
C ASN A 92 -11.63 -2.25 -5.64
N PRO A 93 -11.95 -0.95 -5.57
CA PRO A 93 -11.85 -0.18 -4.33
C PRO A 93 -12.90 -0.61 -3.29
N THR A 94 -14.03 -1.18 -3.71
CA THR A 94 -15.06 -1.69 -2.81
C THR A 94 -14.54 -2.90 -2.02
N ALA A 95 -13.89 -3.86 -2.69
CA ALA A 95 -13.23 -4.96 -1.99
C ALA A 95 -12.07 -4.44 -1.12
N ALA A 96 -11.26 -3.51 -1.63
CA ALA A 96 -10.19 -2.92 -0.83
C ALA A 96 -10.69 -2.33 0.51
N MET A 97 -11.82 -1.60 0.48
CA MET A 97 -12.43 -1.00 1.67
C MET A 97 -12.97 -2.03 2.67
N SER A 98 -13.40 -3.22 2.24
CA SER A 98 -13.89 -4.27 3.15
C SER A 98 -12.77 -4.94 3.95
N TYR A 99 -11.53 -4.86 3.47
CA TYR A 99 -10.35 -5.34 4.19
C TYR A 99 -9.81 -4.33 5.21
N LEU A 100 -10.26 -3.07 5.21
CA LEU A 100 -9.73 -2.00 6.07
C LEU A 100 -10.69 -1.69 7.24
N PRO A 101 -10.52 -2.29 8.43
CA PRO A 101 -11.44 -2.09 9.55
C PRO A 101 -11.37 -0.67 10.12
N ASP A 102 -12.53 -0.13 10.54
CA ASP A 102 -12.66 1.22 11.11
C ASP A 102 -11.97 1.39 12.47
N ASP A 103 -11.88 0.31 13.25
CA ASP A 103 -11.31 0.27 14.60
C ASP A 103 -9.80 -0.07 14.62
N SER A 104 -9.16 -0.15 13.46
CA SER A 104 -7.71 -0.35 13.37
C SER A 104 -6.96 0.74 14.12
N LYS A 105 -5.81 0.40 14.71
CA LYS A 105 -4.89 1.37 15.32
C LYS A 105 -3.72 1.72 14.41
N GLU A 106 -3.60 1.04 13.28
CA GLU A 106 -2.47 1.18 12.38
C GLU A 106 -2.66 2.33 11.39
N ARG A 107 -1.66 3.22 11.32
CA ARG A 107 -1.69 4.38 10.43
C ARG A 107 -1.85 4.00 8.95
N SER A 108 -1.20 2.92 8.52
CA SER A 108 -1.28 2.43 7.14
C SER A 108 -2.72 2.10 6.70
N VAL A 109 -3.53 1.56 7.61
CA VAL A 109 -4.94 1.26 7.38
C VAL A 109 -5.75 2.55 7.25
N HIS A 110 -5.58 3.48 8.19
CA HIS A 110 -6.29 4.77 8.18
C HIS A 110 -5.96 5.62 6.95
N ASP A 111 -4.68 5.75 6.62
CA ASP A 111 -4.22 6.56 5.49
C ASP A 111 -4.79 6.01 4.17
N LEU A 112 -4.74 4.69 3.99
CA LEU A 112 -5.31 4.06 2.80
C LEU A 112 -6.82 4.21 2.74
N ARG A 113 -7.53 4.00 3.85
CA ARG A 113 -9.00 4.16 3.92
C ARG A 113 -9.42 5.58 3.55
N ASN A 114 -8.76 6.59 4.13
CA ASN A 114 -9.00 8.00 3.81
C ASN A 114 -8.77 8.30 2.33
N ARG A 115 -7.67 7.78 1.76
CA ARG A 115 -7.36 7.94 0.33
C ARG A 115 -8.44 7.32 -0.56
N LEU A 116 -8.90 6.12 -0.24
CA LEU A 116 -9.94 5.42 -1.01
C LEU A 116 -11.30 6.13 -0.93
N LEU A 117 -11.69 6.59 0.26
CA LEU A 117 -12.91 7.38 0.46
C LEU A 117 -12.89 8.67 -0.38
N ASN A 118 -11.77 9.39 -0.37
CA ASN A 118 -11.60 10.60 -1.15
C ASN A 118 -11.65 10.34 -2.66
N ALA A 119 -10.99 9.27 -3.13
CA ALA A 119 -11.00 8.89 -4.54
C ALA A 119 -12.42 8.52 -5.03
N GLN A 120 -13.21 7.84 -4.20
CA GLN A 120 -14.60 7.52 -4.51
C GLN A 120 -15.50 8.78 -4.55
N GLY A 121 -15.28 9.75 -3.65
CA GLY A 121 -15.98 11.03 -3.67
C GLY A 121 -15.61 11.92 -4.85
N GLN A 122 -14.35 11.89 -5.31
CA GLN A 122 -13.90 12.64 -6.48
C GLN A 122 -14.43 12.09 -7.81
N ALA A 123 -14.64 10.77 -7.92
CA ALA A 123 -15.20 10.15 -9.12
C ALA A 123 -16.64 10.62 -9.42
N VAL A 124 -17.41 11.00 -8.40
CA VAL A 124 -18.80 11.49 -8.54
C VAL A 124 -18.84 12.98 -8.94
N ASN A 125 -17.77 13.74 -8.69
CA ASN A 125 -17.76 15.20 -8.88
C ASN A 125 -17.02 15.70 -10.13
N GLY A 126 -16.58 14.81 -11.05
CA GLY A 126 -16.23 15.16 -12.43
C GLY A 126 -15.24 16.32 -12.63
N GLN A 127 -14.33 16.57 -11.69
CA GLN A 127 -13.33 17.63 -11.85
C GLN A 127 -12.12 17.10 -12.65
N PRO A 128 -11.87 17.59 -13.88
CA PRO A 128 -10.67 17.22 -14.62
C PRO A 128 -9.45 17.73 -13.86
N TYR A 129 -8.48 16.83 -13.64
CA TYR A 129 -7.15 17.18 -13.14
C TYR A 129 -6.49 18.13 -14.14
N ALA A 130 -6.67 19.43 -13.95
CA ALA A 130 -5.86 20.44 -14.60
C ALA A 130 -4.46 20.36 -13.99
N SER A 131 -3.57 19.64 -14.67
CA SER A 131 -2.13 19.76 -14.50
C SER A 131 -1.77 21.24 -14.68
N LYS A 132 -1.53 21.93 -13.56
CA LYS A 132 -0.98 23.29 -13.57
C LYS A 132 0.45 23.22 -14.11
N ALA A 133 0.60 23.42 -15.41
CA ALA A 133 1.86 23.78 -16.01
C ALA A 133 2.31 25.11 -15.38
N SER A 134 3.34 25.05 -14.54
CA SER A 134 4.02 26.22 -14.00
C SER A 134 4.77 26.92 -15.13
N SER A 135 4.13 27.89 -15.78
CA SER A 135 4.82 28.87 -16.61
C SER A 135 5.07 30.10 -15.74
N ASN A 136 6.26 30.17 -15.16
CA ASN A 136 6.78 31.39 -14.53
C ASN A 136 8.13 31.72 -15.17
N HIS A 137 8.09 32.33 -16.35
CA HIS A 137 9.18 33.17 -16.83
C HIS A 137 8.75 34.64 -16.71
N PRO A 138 9.35 35.45 -15.82
CA PRO A 138 9.30 36.89 -15.93
C PRO A 138 10.43 37.39 -16.83
N SER A 139 10.05 38.03 -17.94
CA SER A 139 10.94 38.83 -18.78
C SER A 139 11.40 40.09 -18.03
N PRO A 140 12.68 40.51 -18.11
CA PRO A 140 13.08 41.86 -17.76
C PRO A 140 13.17 42.75 -19.01
N ILE A 141 12.45 43.88 -18.96
CA ILE A 141 12.67 45.04 -19.83
C ILE A 141 13.94 45.77 -19.37
N ALA A 142 14.87 46.02 -20.30
CA ALA A 142 15.91 47.04 -20.15
C ALA A 142 16.15 47.78 -21.47
N LYS A 143 16.20 49.12 -21.35
CA LYS A 143 16.29 50.15 -22.41
C LYS A 143 17.71 50.27 -23.03
N PRO A 144 17.87 51.00 -24.16
CA PRO A 144 18.98 50.83 -25.10
C PRO A 144 20.23 51.64 -24.74
N SER A 145 21.41 51.18 -25.18
CA SER A 145 22.66 51.94 -25.15
C SER A 145 23.40 51.82 -26.49
N LYS A 146 24.00 52.95 -26.89
CA LYS A 146 24.57 53.29 -28.21
C LYS A 146 25.93 52.65 -28.54
N VAL A 147 26.07 52.28 -29.82
CA VAL A 147 27.16 52.54 -30.80
C VAL A 147 28.62 52.11 -30.52
N SER A 148 29.15 51.24 -31.38
CA SER A 148 30.43 51.33 -32.12
C SER A 148 30.41 50.25 -33.22
N GLU A 149 30.27 50.61 -34.49
CA GLU A 149 31.30 50.97 -35.49
C GLU A 149 31.82 49.76 -36.31
N VAL A 150 31.63 49.90 -37.63
CA VAL A 150 31.80 49.08 -38.86
C VAL A 150 33.26 48.66 -39.16
N PRO A 151 33.59 47.73 -40.12
CA PRO A 151 33.09 47.60 -41.52
C PRO A 151 32.79 46.17 -42.03
N ALA A 152 31.77 45.96 -42.87
CA ALA A 152 31.67 46.19 -44.32
C ALA A 152 32.58 45.28 -45.17
N TYR A 153 32.02 44.19 -45.70
CA TYR A 153 32.53 43.47 -46.87
C TYR A 153 31.57 43.70 -48.03
N LYS A 154 32.11 44.21 -49.14
CA LYS A 154 31.38 44.54 -50.38
C LYS A 154 31.18 43.29 -51.24
N ASP A 155 29.98 43.20 -51.81
CA ASP A 155 29.63 42.46 -53.02
C ASP A 155 30.30 43.10 -54.25
N GLY A 156 30.59 42.32 -55.30
CA GLY A 156 31.05 42.88 -56.56
C GLY A 156 31.79 41.93 -57.51
N SER A 157 31.01 41.05 -58.15
CA SER A 157 30.96 40.77 -59.60
C SER A 157 32.21 40.46 -60.45
N ILE A 158 31.95 39.47 -61.32
CA ILE A 158 32.58 39.01 -62.58
C ILE A 158 33.69 37.98 -62.43
#